data_AF-A0A0C2XLH9-F1
#
_entry.id   AF-A0A0C2XLH9-F1
#
_cell.length_a   1.000
_cell.length_b   1.000
_cell.length_c   1.000
_cell.angle_alpha   90.00
_cell.angle_beta   90.00
_cell.angle_gamma   90.00
#
_symmetry.space_group_name_H-M   'P 1'
#
loop_
_entity.id
_entity.type
_entity.pdbx_description
1 polymer ?
#
loop_
_entity_poly.entity_id
_entity_poly.type
_entity_poly.pdbx_seq_one_letter_code
_entity_poly.pdbx_strand_id
1 'polypeptide(L)'
;MPSVCGVLTGYYLGQPLTEQNLVEYTAAIRRGAFEGAAGGTMIAVSTGWYLNRHWATYRKMPLSLKALGGVIIIAPLLAIQAERRGLQYDRSQWQGLTVDMLDGRQQRKEELWQELSAKDKIAHWAENHQYSLIFGGWASSLATAGGIIWRDKYMTPAQKIVQARMWAQGMTIGLLIVVGALTHSRKLAQADHAHPDHSWADVLEQHEKERLEAKQLAQAASDRQKVGRESFNVDVNH
;
A
#
# COMPACT_ATOMS: atom_id res chain seq x y z
N MET A 1 -25.58 38.51 -9.94
CA MET A 1 -25.16 37.44 -10.86
C MET A 1 -23.84 36.89 -10.37
N PRO A 2 -23.80 35.70 -9.74
CA PRO A 2 -22.56 35.14 -9.25
C PRO A 2 -21.85 34.35 -10.36
N SER A 3 -20.54 34.56 -10.43
CA SER A 3 -19.61 34.09 -11.43
C SER A 3 -19.44 32.56 -11.44
N VAL A 4 -19.45 31.99 -12.64
CA VAL A 4 -19.44 30.55 -12.96
C VAL A 4 -18.01 29.94 -12.98
N CYS A 5 -17.03 30.56 -12.33
CA CYS A 5 -15.61 30.20 -12.49
C CYS A 5 -15.03 29.28 -11.39
N GLY A 6 -15.85 28.42 -10.77
CA GLY A 6 -15.40 27.58 -9.64
C GLY A 6 -15.75 26.09 -9.70
N VAL A 7 -16.42 25.61 -10.76
CA VAL A 7 -17.08 24.28 -10.74
C VAL A 7 -16.30 23.17 -11.48
N LEU A 8 -15.23 23.50 -12.22
CA LEU A 8 -14.64 22.53 -13.18
C LEU A 8 -13.30 21.89 -12.77
N THR A 9 -12.79 22.14 -11.56
CA THR A 9 -11.47 21.63 -11.13
C THR A 9 -11.52 20.48 -10.11
N GLY A 10 -12.71 19.89 -9.86
CA GLY A 10 -12.91 18.91 -8.78
C GLY A 10 -13.28 17.47 -9.20
N TYR A 11 -13.43 17.17 -10.50
CA TYR A 11 -14.17 15.96 -10.91
C TYR A 11 -13.35 14.69 -11.12
N TYR A 12 -12.01 14.72 -11.04
CA TYR A 12 -11.18 13.58 -11.46
C TYR A 12 -10.48 12.78 -10.35
N LEU A 13 -10.69 13.11 -9.07
CA LEU A 13 -10.11 12.32 -7.96
C LEU A 13 -10.99 12.21 -6.70
N GLY A 14 -12.23 12.68 -6.69
CA GLY A 14 -13.01 12.69 -5.46
C GLY A 14 -14.51 12.73 -5.72
N GLN A 15 -15.21 11.71 -5.23
CA GLN A 15 -16.50 12.01 -4.60
C GLN A 15 -16.28 13.19 -3.64
N PRO A 16 -17.20 14.16 -3.54
CA PRO A 16 -17.09 15.16 -2.48
C PRO A 16 -16.90 14.40 -1.17
N LEU A 17 -15.92 14.80 -0.34
CA LEU A 17 -15.76 14.25 1.00
C LEU A 17 -17.07 14.52 1.75
N THR A 18 -18.01 13.58 1.67
CA THR A 18 -19.22 13.63 2.46
C THR A 18 -18.80 13.33 3.89
N GLU A 19 -19.41 14.02 4.85
CA GLU A 19 -19.22 13.72 6.27
C GLU A 19 -19.47 12.23 6.57
N GLN A 20 -20.37 11.60 5.81
CA GLN A 20 -20.65 10.16 5.88
C GLN A 20 -19.45 9.29 5.48
N ASN A 21 -18.81 9.56 4.34
CA ASN A 21 -17.63 8.81 3.87
C ASN A 21 -16.46 8.91 4.87
N LEU A 22 -16.26 10.07 5.51
CA LEU A 22 -15.25 10.24 6.55
C LEU A 22 -15.53 9.41 7.80
N VAL A 23 -16.79 9.38 8.25
CA VAL A 23 -17.18 8.58 9.42
C VAL A 23 -16.97 7.10 9.14
N GLU A 24 -17.33 6.62 7.95
CA GLU A 24 -17.14 5.23 7.55
C GLU A 24 -15.66 4.86 7.38
N TYR A 25 -14.87 5.72 6.74
CA TYR A 25 -13.43 5.55 6.59
C TYR A 25 -12.73 5.49 7.95
N THR A 26 -13.01 6.44 8.85
CA THR A 26 -12.44 6.44 10.21
C THR A 26 -12.92 5.24 11.03
N ALA A 27 -14.12 4.71 10.77
CA ALA A 27 -14.59 3.48 11.39
C ALA A 27 -13.82 2.26 10.87
N ALA A 28 -13.53 2.19 9.56
CA ALA A 28 -12.72 1.14 8.95
C ALA A 28 -11.28 1.13 9.51
N ILE A 29 -10.63 2.31 9.58
CA ILE A 29 -9.31 2.48 10.20
C ILE A 29 -9.34 2.03 11.66
N ARG A 30 -10.33 2.47 12.45
CA ARG A 30 -10.43 2.10 13.87
C ARG A 30 -10.59 0.60 14.07
N ARG A 31 -11.38 -0.07 13.23
CA ARG A 31 -11.49 -1.54 13.24
C ARG A 31 -10.14 -2.19 12.95
N GLY A 32 -9.42 -1.72 11.93
CA GLY A 32 -8.07 -2.21 11.60
C GLY A 32 -7.08 -1.99 12.73
N ALA A 33 -7.07 -0.81 13.33
CA ALA A 33 -6.23 -0.48 14.49
C ALA A 33 -6.51 -1.43 15.66
N PHE A 34 -7.78 -1.70 15.97
CA PHE A 34 -8.17 -2.62 17.04
C PHE A 34 -7.73 -4.06 16.74
N GLU A 35 -7.95 -4.55 15.52
CA GLU A 35 -7.48 -5.88 15.08
C GLU A 35 -5.95 -6.01 15.20
N GLY A 36 -5.21 -4.98 14.74
CA GLY A 36 -3.75 -4.94 14.84
C GLY A 36 -3.24 -4.86 16.28
N ALA A 37 -3.90 -4.07 17.13
CA ALA A 37 -3.56 -3.96 18.55
C ALA A 37 -3.84 -5.27 19.31
N ALA A 38 -4.99 -5.90 19.05
CA ALA A 38 -5.36 -7.18 19.66
C ALA A 38 -4.40 -8.29 19.23
N GLY A 39 -4.15 -8.42 17.92
CA GLY A 39 -3.19 -9.39 17.37
C GLY A 39 -1.78 -9.15 17.87
N GLY A 40 -1.32 -7.88 17.87
CA GLY A 40 0.00 -7.51 18.39
C GLY A 40 0.16 -7.78 19.88
N THR A 41 -0.89 -7.55 20.67
CA THR A 41 -0.88 -7.86 22.12
C THR A 41 -0.78 -9.36 22.34
N MET A 42 -1.52 -10.16 21.56
CA MET A 42 -1.46 -11.61 21.64
C MET A 42 -0.04 -12.13 21.34
N ILE A 43 0.62 -11.60 20.30
CA ILE A 43 2.00 -11.94 19.94
C ILE A 43 2.97 -11.49 21.04
N ALA A 44 2.85 -10.26 21.54
CA ALA A 44 3.72 -9.72 22.56
C ALA A 44 3.62 -10.49 23.89
N VAL A 45 2.40 -10.83 24.32
CA VAL A 45 2.16 -11.59 25.55
C VAL A 45 2.65 -13.02 25.44
N SER A 46 2.33 -13.72 24.34
CA SER A 46 2.79 -15.10 24.11
C SER A 46 4.32 -15.19 24.03
N THR A 47 4.95 -14.26 23.31
CA THR A 47 6.41 -14.14 23.25
C THR A 47 7.00 -13.84 24.61
N GLY A 48 6.44 -12.86 25.34
CA GLY A 48 6.90 -12.50 26.67
C GLY A 48 6.78 -13.65 27.68
N TRP A 49 5.68 -14.41 27.62
CA TRP A 49 5.48 -15.61 28.43
C TRP A 49 6.52 -16.69 28.12
N TYR A 50 6.75 -16.99 26.84
CA TYR A 50 7.74 -17.97 26.39
C TYR A 50 9.16 -17.59 26.85
N LEU A 51 9.56 -16.34 26.62
CA LEU A 51 10.88 -15.83 27.03
C LEU A 51 11.06 -15.85 28.56
N ASN A 52 10.01 -15.56 29.31
CA ASN A 52 10.04 -15.60 30.78
C ASN A 52 10.18 -17.03 31.31
N ARG A 53 9.68 -18.04 30.59
CA ARG A 53 9.82 -19.45 30.96
C ARG A 53 11.23 -19.99 30.68
N HIS A 54 11.79 -19.69 29.50
CA HIS A 54 13.00 -20.34 29.03
C HIS A 54 14.30 -19.59 29.34
N TRP A 55 14.28 -18.25 29.47
CA TRP A 55 15.52 -17.46 29.62
C TRP A 55 15.64 -16.79 30.99
N ALA A 56 16.68 -17.17 31.74
CA ALA A 56 16.98 -16.61 33.07
C ALA A 56 17.26 -15.09 33.02
N THR A 57 17.88 -14.62 31.94
CA THR A 57 18.18 -13.20 31.73
C THR A 57 16.90 -12.38 31.56
N TYR A 58 15.91 -12.89 30.82
CA TYR A 58 14.64 -12.20 30.59
C TYR A 58 13.81 -12.08 31.88
N ARG A 59 13.87 -13.09 32.76
CA ARG A 59 13.20 -13.04 34.08
C ARG A 59 13.68 -11.87 34.93
N LYS A 60 15.00 -11.61 34.95
CA LYS A 60 15.65 -10.54 35.73
C LYS A 60 15.53 -9.15 35.10
N MET A 61 14.97 -9.05 33.89
CA MET A 61 14.88 -7.81 33.14
C MET A 61 13.87 -6.84 33.78
N PRO A 62 14.18 -5.54 33.87
CA PRO A 62 13.26 -4.53 34.40
C PRO A 62 11.97 -4.45 33.57
N LEU A 63 10.87 -4.12 34.24
CA LEU A 63 9.54 -4.07 33.62
C LEU A 63 9.47 -3.09 32.44
N SER A 64 10.18 -1.96 32.53
CA SER A 64 10.25 -0.96 31.46
C SER A 64 10.78 -1.54 30.14
N LEU A 65 11.80 -2.40 30.20
CA LEU A 65 12.38 -3.00 29.00
C LEU A 65 11.47 -4.09 28.40
N LYS A 66 10.71 -4.79 29.25
CA LYS A 66 9.65 -5.72 28.80
C LYS A 66 8.51 -4.99 28.11
N ALA A 67 8.06 -3.86 28.68
CA ALA A 67 7.03 -3.02 28.10
C ALA A 67 7.47 -2.43 26.76
N LEU A 68 8.72 -1.95 26.66
CA LEU A 68 9.29 -1.46 25.40
C LEU A 68 9.24 -2.55 24.30
N GLY A 69 9.61 -3.79 24.63
CA GLY A 69 9.51 -4.91 23.69
C GLY A 69 8.08 -5.14 23.20
N GLY A 70 7.09 -5.01 24.09
CA GLY A 70 5.67 -5.06 23.72
C GLY A 70 5.27 -3.94 22.77
N VAL A 71 5.64 -2.69 23.08
CA VAL A 71 5.33 -1.52 22.23
C VAL A 71 5.93 -1.65 20.82
N ILE A 72 7.17 -2.14 20.71
CA ILE A 72 7.85 -2.38 19.42
C ILE A 72 7.06 -3.34 18.53
N ILE A 73 6.32 -4.28 19.10
CA ILE A 73 5.49 -5.22 18.34
C ILE A 73 4.08 -4.65 18.09
N ILE A 74 3.44 -4.10 19.12
CA ILE A 74 2.04 -3.68 19.07
C ILE A 74 1.86 -2.46 18.16
N ALA A 75 2.70 -1.44 18.30
CA ALA A 75 2.51 -0.16 17.60
C ALA A 75 2.60 -0.29 16.06
N PRO A 76 3.59 -1.00 15.48
CA PRO A 76 3.63 -1.22 14.04
C PRO A 76 2.47 -2.07 13.53
N LEU A 77 2.07 -3.11 14.25
CA LEU A 77 0.96 -3.97 13.83
C LEU A 77 -0.38 -3.24 13.85
N LEU A 78 -0.60 -2.37 14.85
CA LEU A 78 -1.73 -1.45 14.88
C LEU A 78 -1.74 -0.57 13.62
N ALA A 79 -0.62 0.10 13.31
CA ALA A 79 -0.52 1.01 12.18
C ALA A 79 -0.76 0.30 10.83
N ILE A 80 -0.12 -0.85 10.62
CA ILE A 80 -0.23 -1.64 9.39
C ILE A 80 -1.68 -2.11 9.16
N GLN A 81 -2.35 -2.63 10.19
CA GLN A 81 -3.73 -3.10 10.04
C GLN A 81 -4.73 -1.96 9.88
N ALA A 82 -4.49 -0.82 10.53
CA ALA A 82 -5.27 0.40 10.35
C ALA A 82 -5.21 0.87 8.89
N GLU A 83 -3.99 0.98 8.34
CA GLU A 83 -3.74 1.35 6.94
C GLU A 83 -4.39 0.36 5.97
N ARG A 84 -4.20 -0.95 6.21
CA ARG A 84 -4.76 -2.00 5.35
C ARG A 84 -6.28 -1.92 5.26
N ARG A 85 -6.97 -1.66 6.37
CA ARG A 85 -8.44 -1.49 6.38
C ARG A 85 -8.88 -0.18 5.74
N GLY A 86 -8.11 0.90 5.89
CA GLY A 86 -8.33 2.16 5.17
C GLY A 86 -8.28 1.95 3.66
N LEU A 87 -7.19 1.36 3.16
CA LEU A 87 -7.02 1.03 1.74
C LEU A 87 -8.09 0.06 1.21
N GLN A 88 -8.54 -0.89 2.05
CA GLN A 88 -9.62 -1.80 1.68
C GLN A 88 -10.96 -1.07 1.51
N TYR A 89 -11.27 -0.11 2.40
CA TYR A 89 -12.45 0.72 2.28
C TYR A 89 -12.37 1.60 1.03
N ASP A 90 -11.25 2.29 0.83
CA ASP A 90 -11.05 3.16 -0.35
C ASP A 90 -11.26 2.39 -1.65
N ARG A 91 -10.67 1.19 -1.74
CA ARG A 91 -10.86 0.30 -2.91
C ARG A 91 -12.31 -0.14 -3.09
N SER A 92 -13.06 -0.36 -2.00
CA SER A 92 -14.48 -0.75 -2.09
C SER A 92 -15.39 0.36 -2.61
N GLN A 93 -14.96 1.62 -2.50
CA GLN A 93 -15.68 2.77 -3.02
C GLN A 93 -15.37 3.05 -4.50
N TRP A 94 -14.36 2.39 -5.07
CA TRP A 94 -14.06 2.51 -6.50
C TRP A 94 -15.17 1.83 -7.30
N GLN A 95 -15.92 2.63 -8.08
CA GLN A 95 -16.97 2.15 -8.98
C GLN A 95 -16.60 2.44 -10.43
N GLY A 96 -16.98 1.54 -11.35
CA GLY A 96 -16.87 1.75 -12.80
C GLY A 96 -15.46 1.55 -13.37
N LEU A 97 -15.15 2.34 -14.40
CA LEU A 97 -14.02 2.20 -15.33
C LEU A 97 -12.63 2.13 -14.67
N THR A 98 -12.45 2.72 -13.49
CA THR A 98 -11.18 2.70 -12.75
C THR A 98 -10.79 1.28 -12.33
N VAL A 99 -11.76 0.44 -12.00
CA VAL A 99 -11.53 -0.97 -11.62
C VAL A 99 -11.18 -1.79 -12.87
N ASP A 100 -11.93 -1.64 -13.96
CA ASP A 100 -11.64 -2.31 -15.24
C ASP A 100 -10.29 -1.89 -15.83
N MET A 101 -9.89 -0.61 -15.70
CA MET A 101 -8.56 -0.14 -16.11
C MET A 101 -7.43 -0.74 -15.27
N LEU A 102 -7.64 -0.90 -13.96
CA LEU A 102 -6.67 -1.55 -13.07
C LEU A 102 -6.52 -3.02 -13.44
N ASP A 103 -7.62 -3.71 -13.68
CA ASP A 103 -7.63 -5.12 -14.09
C ASP A 103 -6.96 -5.31 -15.47
N GLY A 104 -7.26 -4.47 -16.46
CA GLY A 104 -6.60 -4.51 -17.77
C GLY A 104 -5.10 -4.14 -17.74
N ARG A 105 -4.66 -3.35 -16.76
CA ARG A 105 -3.21 -3.11 -16.50
C ARG A 105 -2.58 -4.29 -15.77
N GLN A 106 -3.30 -4.91 -14.85
CA GLN A 106 -2.85 -6.09 -14.11
C GLN A 106 -2.65 -7.27 -15.06
N GLN A 107 -3.60 -7.52 -15.96
CA GLN A 107 -3.52 -8.56 -16.99
C GLN A 107 -2.31 -8.36 -17.91
N ARG A 108 -2.10 -7.14 -18.43
CA ARG A 108 -0.91 -6.84 -19.25
C ARG A 108 0.40 -7.05 -18.49
N LYS A 109 0.44 -6.73 -17.19
CA LYS A 109 1.61 -7.02 -16.34
C LYS A 109 1.83 -8.52 -16.14
N GLU A 110 0.75 -9.29 -16.01
CA GLU A 110 0.81 -10.74 -15.90
C GLU A 110 1.27 -11.39 -17.21
N GLU A 111 0.78 -10.92 -18.35
CA GLU A 111 1.23 -11.35 -19.69
C GLU A 111 2.73 -11.08 -19.87
N LEU A 112 3.17 -9.84 -19.63
CA LEU A 112 4.60 -9.48 -19.64
C LEU A 112 5.40 -10.35 -18.65
N TRP A 113 4.86 -10.62 -17.47
CA TRP A 113 5.51 -11.48 -16.50
C TRP A 113 5.66 -12.91 -17.01
N GLN A 114 4.68 -13.47 -17.72
CA GLN A 114 4.79 -14.82 -18.28
C GLN A 114 5.88 -14.90 -19.35
N GLU A 115 6.05 -13.84 -20.15
CA GLU A 115 7.07 -13.75 -21.20
C GLU A 115 8.51 -13.62 -20.67
N LEU A 116 8.69 -13.17 -19.42
CA LEU A 116 10.02 -13.04 -18.80
C LEU A 116 10.70 -14.41 -18.55
N SER A 117 12.00 -14.46 -18.83
CA SER A 117 12.86 -15.58 -18.45
C SER A 117 12.97 -15.71 -16.93
N ALA A 118 13.35 -16.89 -16.41
CA ALA A 118 13.46 -17.14 -14.97
C ALA A 118 14.43 -16.18 -14.26
N LYS A 119 15.51 -15.77 -14.93
CA LYS A 119 16.45 -14.77 -14.40
C LYS A 119 15.82 -13.38 -14.32
N ASP A 120 15.13 -12.98 -15.39
CA ASP A 120 14.49 -11.67 -15.47
C ASP A 120 13.30 -11.56 -14.50
N LYS A 121 12.59 -12.66 -14.26
CA LYS A 121 11.57 -12.75 -13.21
C LYS A 121 12.14 -12.46 -11.83
N ILE A 122 13.29 -13.05 -11.50
CA ILE A 122 13.95 -12.80 -10.21
C ILE A 122 14.42 -11.34 -10.10
N ALA A 123 15.01 -10.79 -11.16
CA ALA A 123 15.44 -9.40 -11.21
C ALA A 123 14.25 -8.44 -11.05
N HIS A 124 13.19 -8.64 -11.85
CA HIS A 124 11.96 -7.86 -11.80
C HIS A 124 11.25 -7.98 -10.43
N TRP A 125 11.25 -9.16 -9.81
CA TRP A 125 10.73 -9.33 -8.45
C TRP A 125 11.56 -8.54 -7.42
N ALA A 126 12.89 -8.62 -7.53
CA ALA A 126 13.80 -7.94 -6.61
C ALA A 126 13.69 -6.41 -6.73
N GLU A 127 13.53 -5.88 -7.95
CA GLU A 127 13.28 -4.46 -8.19
C GLU A 127 11.97 -3.99 -7.54
N ASN A 128 10.90 -4.76 -7.70
CA ASN A 128 9.59 -4.45 -7.11
C ASN A 128 9.60 -4.56 -5.58
N HIS A 129 10.46 -5.41 -4.99
CA HIS A 129 10.54 -5.65 -3.54
C HIS A 129 11.83 -5.11 -2.91
N GLN A 130 12.45 -4.11 -3.53
CA GLN A 130 13.75 -3.57 -3.09
C GLN A 130 13.75 -3.18 -1.61
N TYR A 131 12.70 -2.53 -1.09
CA TYR A 131 12.60 -2.14 0.32
C TYR A 131 12.54 -3.35 1.25
N SER A 132 11.80 -4.39 0.87
CA SER A 132 11.75 -5.64 1.63
C SER A 132 13.09 -6.35 1.66
N LEU A 133 13.84 -6.33 0.56
CA LEU A 133 15.19 -6.91 0.48
C LEU A 133 16.20 -6.13 1.31
N ILE A 134 16.14 -4.79 1.28
CA ILE A 134 17.02 -3.94 2.10
C ILE A 134 16.72 -4.13 3.58
N PHE A 135 15.45 -4.06 3.95
CA PHE A 135 15.03 -4.24 5.34
C PHE A 135 15.33 -5.66 5.82
N GLY A 136 15.07 -6.66 4.98
CA GLY A 136 15.40 -8.05 5.23
C GLY A 136 16.90 -8.29 5.37
N GLY A 137 17.72 -7.69 4.50
CA GLY A 137 19.18 -7.73 4.57
C GLY A 137 19.73 -7.06 5.82
N TRP A 138 19.18 -5.90 6.19
CA TRP A 138 19.51 -5.20 7.44
C TRP A 138 19.12 -6.04 8.67
N ALA A 139 17.90 -6.57 8.73
CA ALA A 139 17.46 -7.42 9.82
C ALA A 139 18.28 -8.71 9.92
N SER A 140 18.63 -9.30 8.77
CA SER A 140 19.49 -10.48 8.69
C SER A 140 20.91 -10.18 9.19
N SER A 141 21.46 -9.02 8.85
CA SER A 141 22.76 -8.58 9.38
C SER A 141 22.73 -8.37 10.89
N LEU A 142 21.64 -7.81 11.43
CA LEU A 142 21.42 -7.66 12.87
C LEU A 142 21.36 -9.02 13.58
N ALA A 143 20.59 -9.95 13.02
CA ALA A 143 20.48 -11.30 13.56
C ALA A 143 21.83 -12.03 13.54
N THR A 144 22.58 -11.89 12.45
CA THR A 144 23.92 -12.48 12.29
C THR A 144 24.91 -11.87 13.28
N ALA A 145 25.00 -10.55 13.35
CA ALA A 145 25.89 -9.84 14.29
C ALA A 145 25.52 -10.16 15.75
N GLY A 146 24.22 -10.16 16.07
CA GLY A 146 23.71 -10.54 17.38
C GLY A 146 24.10 -11.97 17.76
N GLY A 147 23.93 -12.92 16.83
CA GLY A 147 24.34 -14.31 17.01
C GLY A 147 25.85 -14.47 17.26
N ILE A 148 26.69 -13.72 16.54
CA ILE A 148 28.14 -13.70 16.75
C ILE A 148 28.48 -13.17 18.15
N ILE A 149 27.94 -12.00 18.53
CA ILE A 149 28.19 -11.36 19.84
C ILE A 149 27.71 -12.25 21.00
N TRP A 150 26.57 -12.93 20.84
CA TRP A 150 26.03 -13.78 21.90
C TRP A 150 26.83 -15.08 22.06
N ARG A 151 27.40 -15.61 20.98
CA ARG A 151 28.20 -16.85 20.99
C ARG A 151 29.60 -16.67 21.57
N ASP A 152 30.13 -15.44 21.61
CA ASP A 152 31.44 -15.17 22.22
C ASP A 152 31.38 -15.32 23.75
N LYS A 153 32.12 -16.29 24.29
CA LYS A 153 32.17 -16.62 25.73
C LYS A 153 33.19 -15.78 26.50
N TYR A 154 34.10 -15.08 25.83
CA TYR A 154 35.21 -14.38 26.46
C TYR A 154 34.87 -12.93 26.87
N MET A 155 33.70 -12.42 26.47
CA MET A 155 33.29 -11.05 26.75
C MET A 155 32.22 -10.95 27.84
N THR A 156 32.40 -9.99 28.76
CA THR A 156 31.42 -9.72 29.82
C THR A 156 30.12 -9.13 29.23
N PRO A 157 28.96 -9.32 29.89
CA PRO A 157 27.69 -8.77 29.40
C PRO A 157 27.71 -7.25 29.18
N ALA A 158 28.43 -6.50 30.02
CA ALA A 158 28.59 -5.06 29.87
C ALA A 158 29.32 -4.69 28.57
N GLN A 159 30.40 -5.41 28.24
CA GLN A 159 31.15 -5.20 27.00
C GLN A 159 30.30 -5.49 25.76
N LYS A 160 29.45 -6.53 25.81
CA LYS A 160 28.54 -6.89 24.70
C LYS A 160 27.57 -5.76 24.38
N ILE A 161 27.07 -5.07 25.40
CA ILE A 161 26.16 -3.93 25.23
C ILE A 161 26.88 -2.76 24.54
N VAL A 162 28.11 -2.47 24.95
CA VAL A 162 28.91 -1.39 24.34
C VAL A 162 29.17 -1.70 22.87
N GLN A 163 29.55 -2.94 22.54
CA GLN A 163 29.73 -3.36 21.15
C GLN A 163 28.43 -3.27 20.35
N ALA A 164 27.32 -3.75 20.90
CA ALA A 164 26.02 -3.70 20.23
C ALA A 164 25.65 -2.27 19.81
N ARG A 165 25.99 -1.26 20.62
CA ARG A 165 25.76 0.15 20.27
C ARG A 165 26.60 0.60 19.07
N MET A 166 27.87 0.20 18.98
CA MET A 166 28.73 0.54 17.84
C MET A 166 28.24 -0.12 16.54
N TRP A 167 27.84 -1.39 16.63
CA TRP A 167 27.20 -2.09 15.52
C TRP A 167 25.92 -1.40 15.07
N ALA A 168 25.04 -1.06 16.02
CA ALA A 168 23.77 -0.37 15.72
C ALA A 168 24.01 0.96 14.98
N GLN A 169 24.95 1.77 15.46
CA GLN A 169 25.31 3.04 14.82
C GLN A 169 25.85 2.84 13.40
N GLY A 170 26.77 1.89 13.22
CA GLY A 170 27.31 1.57 11.89
C GLY A 170 26.24 1.08 10.91
N MET A 171 25.30 0.25 11.38
CA MET A 171 24.19 -0.26 10.56
C MET A 171 23.21 0.84 10.15
N THR A 172 22.92 1.81 11.02
CA THR A 172 22.08 2.96 10.65
C THR A 172 22.73 3.78 9.54
N ILE A 173 24.03 4.07 9.65
CA ILE A 173 24.77 4.80 8.61
C ILE A 173 24.76 4.01 7.30
N GLY A 174 25.05 2.70 7.35
CA GLY A 174 24.99 1.82 6.18
C GLY A 174 23.61 1.82 5.52
N LEU A 175 22.54 1.75 6.31
CA LEU A 175 21.16 1.78 5.81
C LEU A 175 20.85 3.11 5.12
N LEU A 176 21.26 4.24 5.69
CA LEU A 176 21.07 5.56 5.08
C LEU A 176 21.80 5.68 3.74
N ILE A 177 23.01 5.14 3.64
CA ILE A 177 23.77 5.11 2.37
C ILE A 177 23.02 4.29 1.33
N VAL A 178 22.53 3.09 1.69
CA VAL A 178 21.77 2.22 0.77
C VAL A 178 20.50 2.91 0.28
N VAL A 179 19.70 3.47 1.20
CA VAL A 179 18.47 4.20 0.85
C VAL A 179 18.76 5.43 -0.01
N GLY A 180 19.82 6.17 0.31
CA GLY A 180 20.26 7.33 -0.47
C GLY A 180 20.68 6.97 -1.89
N ALA A 181 21.53 5.95 -2.04
CA ALA A 181 21.97 5.45 -3.34
C ALA A 181 20.80 4.99 -4.21
N LEU A 182 19.82 4.29 -3.61
CA LEU A 182 18.63 3.82 -4.32
C LEU A 182 17.68 4.95 -4.70
N THR A 183 17.52 5.94 -3.82
CA THR A 183 16.71 7.12 -4.13
C THR A 183 17.34 7.88 -5.29
N HIS A 184 18.67 7.96 -5.32
CA HIS A 184 19.41 8.60 -6.40
C HIS A 184 19.30 7.81 -7.72
N SER A 185 19.52 6.49 -7.69
CA SER A 185 19.38 5.66 -8.90
C SER A 185 17.98 5.70 -9.48
N ARG A 186 16.93 5.71 -8.63
CA ARG A 186 15.54 5.91 -9.04
C ARG A 186 15.33 7.25 -9.72
N LYS A 187 15.88 8.34 -9.18
CA LYS A 187 15.78 9.68 -9.80
C LYS A 187 16.43 9.69 -11.19
N LEU A 188 17.56 9.01 -11.35
CA LEU A 188 18.22 8.89 -12.66
C LEU A 188 17.38 8.06 -13.64
N ALA A 189 16.87 6.91 -13.22
CA ALA A 189 16.00 6.08 -14.05
C ALA A 189 14.69 6.78 -14.44
N GLN A 190 14.09 7.55 -13.52
CA GLN A 190 12.91 8.37 -13.82
C GLN A 190 13.23 9.53 -14.78
N ALA A 191 14.42 10.12 -14.70
CA ALA A 191 14.84 11.15 -15.64
C ALA A 191 15.03 10.60 -17.07
N ASP A 192 15.52 9.36 -17.20
CA ASP A 192 15.69 8.68 -18.50
C ASP A 192 14.35 8.27 -19.14
N HIS A 193 13.35 7.91 -18.31
CA HIS A 193 12.00 7.55 -18.76
C HIS A 193 11.01 8.71 -18.77
N ALA A 194 11.49 9.95 -18.79
CA ALA A 194 10.66 11.15 -18.95
C ALA A 194 10.12 11.27 -20.39
N HIS A 195 9.40 10.25 -20.87
CA HIS A 195 8.48 10.42 -21.98
C HIS A 195 7.31 11.31 -21.53
N PRO A 196 6.75 12.18 -22.39
CA PRO A 196 5.59 13.00 -22.03
C PRO A 196 4.49 12.08 -21.52
N ASP A 197 4.02 12.33 -20.30
CA ASP A 197 3.00 11.53 -19.63
C ASP A 197 1.67 11.62 -20.42
N HIS A 198 1.50 10.76 -21.41
CA HIS A 198 0.26 10.59 -22.15
C HIS A 198 -0.80 9.85 -21.32
N SER A 199 -0.46 9.43 -20.10
CA SER A 199 -1.40 8.80 -19.17
C SER A 199 -2.63 9.66 -18.90
N TRP A 200 -2.49 10.99 -18.88
CA TRP A 200 -3.62 11.93 -18.79
C TRP A 200 -4.38 12.07 -20.10
N ALA A 201 -3.68 12.03 -21.24
CA ALA A 201 -4.30 12.09 -22.56
C ALA A 201 -5.14 10.83 -22.84
N ASP A 202 -4.63 9.65 -22.47
CA ASP A 202 -5.36 8.38 -22.56
C ASP A 202 -6.63 8.41 -21.71
N VAL A 203 -6.54 8.93 -20.48
CA VAL A 203 -7.70 9.09 -19.59
C VAL A 203 -8.75 10.02 -20.22
N LEU A 204 -8.33 11.13 -20.84
CA LEU A 204 -9.24 12.07 -21.50
C LEU A 204 -9.88 11.51 -22.77
N GLU A 205 -9.10 10.87 -23.64
CA GLU A 205 -9.60 10.26 -24.88
C GLU A 205 -10.65 9.18 -24.57
N GLN A 206 -10.43 8.41 -23.51
CA GLN A 206 -11.34 7.37 -23.12
C GLN A 206 -12.66 7.93 -22.55
N HIS A 207 -12.61 9.03 -21.78
CA HIS A 207 -13.81 9.75 -21.36
C HIS A 207 -14.61 10.33 -22.53
N GLU A 208 -13.95 10.79 -23.59
CA GLU A 208 -14.66 11.24 -24.79
C GLU A 208 -15.41 10.09 -25.47
N LYS A 209 -14.79 8.91 -25.60
CA LYS A 209 -15.45 7.71 -26.15
C LYS A 209 -16.71 7.33 -25.38
N GLU A 210 -16.66 7.29 -24.05
CA GLU A 210 -17.83 6.97 -23.23
C GLU A 210 -18.95 8.00 -23.35
N ARG A 211 -18.61 9.30 -23.39
CA ARG A 211 -19.62 10.36 -23.59
C ARG A 211 -20.29 10.22 -24.94
N LEU A 212 -19.58 9.76 -25.96
CA LEU A 212 -20.14 9.48 -27.27
C LEU A 212 -21.04 8.25 -27.23
N GLU A 213 -20.62 7.16 -26.60
CA GLU A 213 -21.43 5.93 -26.44
C GLU A 213 -22.71 6.19 -25.64
N ALA A 214 -22.63 6.92 -24.52
CA ALA A 214 -23.80 7.28 -23.71
C ALA A 214 -24.79 8.15 -24.50
N LYS A 215 -24.29 9.08 -25.34
CA LYS A 215 -25.13 9.87 -26.24
C LYS A 215 -25.78 9.00 -27.31
N GLN A 216 -25.05 8.05 -27.90
CA GLN A 216 -25.58 7.12 -28.90
C GLN A 216 -26.67 6.22 -28.31
N LEU A 217 -26.47 5.70 -27.10
CA LEU A 217 -27.47 4.90 -26.39
C LEU A 217 -28.72 5.72 -26.03
N ALA A 218 -28.54 6.97 -25.58
CA ALA A 218 -29.66 7.87 -25.29
C ALA A 218 -30.45 8.25 -26.56
N GLN A 219 -29.75 8.48 -27.68
CA GLN A 219 -30.37 8.72 -28.98
C GLN A 219 -31.13 7.48 -29.46
N ALA A 220 -30.52 6.30 -29.42
CA ALA A 220 -31.16 5.04 -29.78
C ALA A 220 -32.38 4.70 -28.91
N ALA A 221 -32.36 5.06 -27.63
CA ALA A 221 -33.51 4.92 -26.73
C ALA A 221 -34.64 5.91 -27.08
N SER A 222 -34.29 7.18 -27.38
CA SER A 222 -35.25 8.20 -27.82
C SER A 222 -35.91 7.84 -29.14
N ASP A 223 -35.13 7.32 -30.09
CA ASP A 223 -35.63 6.87 -31.40
C ASP A 223 -36.55 5.65 -31.25
N ARG A 224 -36.20 4.70 -30.38
CA ARG A 224 -37.09 3.57 -30.02
C ARG A 224 -38.42 4.05 -29.44
N GLN A 225 -38.39 5.07 -28.57
CA GLN A 225 -39.59 5.64 -27.97
C GLN A 225 -40.48 6.37 -28.99
N LYS A 226 -39.87 7.06 -29.96
CA LYS A 226 -40.61 7.71 -31.06
C LYS A 226 -41.30 6.69 -31.96
N VAL A 227 -40.58 5.64 -32.38
CA VAL A 227 -41.14 4.57 -33.22
C VAL A 227 -42.31 3.89 -32.50
N GLY A 228 -42.17 3.58 -31.21
CA GLY A 228 -43.26 3.01 -30.41
C GLY A 228 -44.47 3.93 -30.24
N ARG A 229 -44.25 5.25 -30.20
CA ARG A 229 -45.33 6.25 -30.15
C ARG A 229 -46.05 6.36 -31.50
N GLU A 230 -45.32 6.28 -32.60
CA GLU A 230 -45.90 6.32 -33.95
C GLU A 230 -46.71 5.07 -34.25
N SER A 231 -46.24 3.87 -33.88
CA SER A 231 -47.01 2.63 -34.03
C SER A 231 -48.30 2.65 -33.22
N PHE A 232 -48.26 3.11 -31.96
CA PHE A 232 -49.45 3.24 -31.12
C PHE A 232 -50.48 4.22 -31.72
N ASN A 233 -50.03 5.31 -32.35
CA ASN A 233 -50.92 6.29 -32.97
C ASN A 233 -51.55 5.80 -34.29
N VAL A 234 -50.92 4.83 -34.96
CA VAL A 234 -51.48 4.18 -36.16
C VAL A 234 -52.56 3.16 -35.77
N ASP A 235 -52.36 2.40 -34.69
CA ASP A 235 -53.33 1.40 -34.20
C ASP A 235 -54.61 2.01 -33.60
N VAL A 236 -54.56 3.26 -33.10
CA VAL A 236 -55.72 3.97 -32.53
C VAL A 236 -56.61 4.62 -33.59
N ASN A 237 -56.12 4.80 -34.83
CA ASN A 237 -56.86 5.44 -35.93
C ASN A 237 -57.48 4.43 -36.91
N HIS A 238 -57.51 3.14 -36.56
CA HIS A 238 -58.20 2.08 -37.29
C HIS A 238 -59.28 1.44 -36.42
#